data_AF-A0A9Q3F0C5-F1
#
_entry.id   AF-A0A9Q3F0C5-F1
#
_cell.length_a   1.000
_cell.length_b   1.000
_cell.length_c   1.000
_cell.angle_alpha   90.00
_cell.angle_beta   90.00
_cell.angle_gamma   90.00
#
_symmetry.space_group_name_H-M   'P 1'
#
loop_
_entity.id
_entity.type
_entity.pdbx_description
1 polymer ?
#
loop_
_entity_poly.entity_id
_entity_poly.type
_entity_poly.pdbx_seq_one_letter_code
_entity_poly.pdbx_strand_id
1 'polypeptide(L)'
;MKDCKDPSLSSKLDETWKKSYDEGRFHLLDVILYHRTKNTCVMGLTDRTLINIILHECHDSVAAGNLSEDRTLERVKACSCWPNWNKDVAEYCQTCDIFQKANRPTGKKFKMMIRIQEPKSPLEIAHMNWVTDSPPGGD
;
A
#
# COMPACT_ATOMS: atom_id res chain seq x y z
N MET A 1 -11.07 -32.67 -10.96
CA MET A 1 -10.63 -31.75 -9.88
C MET A 1 -11.08 -32.37 -8.57
N LYS A 2 -10.17 -32.89 -7.75
CA LYS A 2 -10.54 -33.56 -6.49
C LYS A 2 -10.62 -32.48 -5.41
N ASP A 3 -11.84 -32.11 -5.02
CA ASP A 3 -12.07 -31.34 -3.79
C ASP A 3 -11.75 -32.25 -2.60
N CYS A 4 -10.47 -32.34 -2.28
CA CYS A 4 -10.02 -33.10 -1.12
C CYS A 4 -10.00 -32.13 0.06
N LYS A 5 -11.08 -32.16 0.85
CA LYS A 5 -11.05 -31.63 2.22
C LYS A 5 -10.06 -32.48 3.00
N ASP A 6 -8.77 -32.16 2.92
CA ASP A 6 -7.73 -32.79 3.70
C ASP A 6 -7.98 -32.46 5.20
N PRO A 7 -8.32 -33.47 6.04
CA PRO A 7 -8.60 -33.24 7.45
C PRO A 7 -7.38 -32.71 8.21
N SER A 8 -6.17 -33.00 7.74
CA SER A 8 -4.91 -32.56 8.36
C SER A 8 -4.63 -31.07 8.14
N LEU A 9 -5.26 -30.46 7.14
CA LEU A 9 -5.10 -29.04 6.84
C LEU A 9 -5.97 -28.19 7.79
N SER A 10 -7.18 -28.66 8.12
CA SER A 10 -8.13 -27.94 8.99
C SER A 10 -7.54 -27.59 10.36
N SER A 11 -6.72 -28.46 10.94
CA SER A 11 -6.08 -28.22 12.25
C SER A 11 -5.01 -27.14 12.22
N LYS A 12 -4.41 -26.87 11.06
CA LYS A 12 -3.36 -25.85 10.86
C LYS A 12 -3.91 -24.48 10.45
N LEU A 13 -5.17 -24.43 10.02
CA LEU A 13 -5.82 -23.18 9.63
C LEU A 13 -6.23 -22.38 10.87
N ASP A 14 -6.16 -21.07 10.74
CA ASP A 14 -6.71 -20.13 11.71
C ASP A 14 -8.23 -20.32 11.86
N GLU A 15 -8.81 -19.98 13.02
CA GLU A 15 -10.26 -20.12 13.26
C GLU A 15 -11.11 -19.42 12.20
N THR A 16 -10.65 -18.26 11.73
CA THR A 16 -11.33 -17.49 10.69
C THR A 16 -11.46 -18.28 9.39
N TRP A 17 -10.47 -19.13 9.10
CA TRP A 17 -10.38 -19.93 7.89
C TRP A 17 -11.01 -21.31 8.03
N LYS A 18 -11.04 -21.89 9.24
CA LYS A 18 -11.77 -23.13 9.51
C LYS A 18 -13.22 -23.05 9.06
N LYS A 19 -13.92 -21.96 9.40
CA LYS A 19 -15.29 -21.72 8.95
C LYS A 19 -15.42 -21.73 7.41
N SER A 20 -14.56 -21.00 6.71
CA SER A 20 -14.55 -20.98 5.24
C SER A 20 -14.15 -22.31 4.61
N TYR A 21 -13.29 -23.07 5.27
CA TYR A 21 -12.88 -24.41 4.88
C TYR A 21 -14.02 -25.42 4.99
N ASP A 22 -14.74 -25.39 6.11
CA ASP A 22 -15.90 -26.26 6.34
C ASP A 22 -17.02 -25.99 5.32
N GLU A 23 -17.23 -24.72 4.98
CA GLU A 23 -18.16 -24.25 3.93
C GLU A 23 -17.72 -24.61 2.51
N GLY A 24 -16.56 -25.26 2.32
CA GLY A 24 -16.08 -25.72 1.01
C GLY A 24 -15.60 -24.59 0.10
N ARG A 25 -15.19 -23.44 0.67
CA ARG A 25 -14.68 -22.29 -0.09
C ARG A 25 -13.20 -22.41 -0.46
N PHE A 26 -12.60 -23.59 -0.34
CA PHE A 26 -11.21 -23.78 -0.70
C PHE A 26 -11.02 -24.93 -1.68
N HIS A 27 -10.11 -24.73 -2.63
CA HIS A 27 -9.66 -25.74 -3.58
C HIS A 27 -8.18 -25.99 -3.36
N LEU A 28 -7.79 -27.26 -3.20
CA LEU A 28 -6.38 -27.64 -3.13
C LEU A 28 -5.93 -28.07 -4.54
N LEU A 29 -4.96 -27.35 -5.11
CA LEU A 29 -4.38 -27.64 -6.42
C LEU A 29 -2.86 -27.62 -6.31
N ASP A 30 -2.19 -28.71 -6.70
CA ASP A 30 -0.73 -28.83 -6.68
C ASP A 30 -0.12 -28.35 -5.36
N VAL A 31 -0.67 -28.85 -4.24
CA VAL A 31 -0.33 -28.49 -2.85
C VAL A 31 -0.53 -27.03 -2.44
N ILE A 32 -1.09 -26.20 -3.33
CA ILE A 32 -1.45 -24.81 -3.07
C ILE A 32 -2.93 -24.74 -2.73
N LEU A 33 -3.24 -24.08 -1.61
CA LEU A 33 -4.60 -23.84 -1.20
C LEU A 33 -5.12 -22.57 -1.89
N TYR A 34 -6.26 -22.65 -2.57
CA TYR A 34 -6.93 -21.51 -3.20
C TYR A 34 -8.22 -21.22 -2.47
N HIS A 35 -8.42 -19.98 -2.04
CA HIS A 35 -9.65 -19.51 -1.44
C HIS A 35 -10.57 -18.92 -2.50
N ARG A 36 -11.75 -19.50 -2.64
CA ARG A 36 -12.81 -19.06 -3.55
C ARG A 36 -13.80 -18.18 -2.81
N THR A 37 -13.95 -16.95 -3.29
CA THR A 37 -15.07 -16.07 -2.94
C THR A 37 -16.09 -16.05 -4.09
N LYS A 38 -17.14 -15.21 -3.97
CA LYS A 38 -18.20 -15.14 -5.00
C LYS A 38 -17.65 -14.85 -6.40
N ASN A 39 -16.64 -13.98 -6.52
CA ASN A 39 -16.12 -13.50 -7.79
C ASN A 39 -14.60 -13.66 -7.95
N THR A 40 -13.88 -14.17 -6.94
CA THR A 40 -12.43 -14.29 -6.97
C THR A 40 -11.95 -15.65 -6.50
N CYS A 41 -10.79 -16.08 -7.01
CA CYS A 41 -10.07 -17.25 -6.55
C CYS A 41 -8.62 -16.80 -6.33
N VAL A 42 -8.16 -16.80 -5.08
CA VAL A 42 -6.84 -16.28 -4.70
C VAL A 42 -6.10 -17.29 -3.85
N MET A 43 -4.77 -17.19 -3.82
CA MET A 43 -3.94 -18.12 -3.06
C MET A 43 -4.12 -17.90 -1.55
N GLY A 44 -4.48 -18.95 -0.82
CA GLY A 44 -4.51 -18.98 0.64
C GLY A 44 -3.11 -19.27 1.20
N LEU A 45 -2.53 -18.30 1.91
CA LEU A 45 -1.23 -18.44 2.55
C LEU A 45 -1.35 -18.66 4.07
N THR A 46 -0.53 -19.55 4.61
CA THR A 46 -0.39 -19.79 6.05
C THR A 46 1.03 -19.58 6.56
N ASP A 47 2.04 -19.78 5.71
CA ASP A 47 3.45 -19.60 6.05
C ASP A 47 3.86 -18.11 5.98
N ARG A 48 4.48 -17.63 7.07
CA ARG A 48 4.94 -16.24 7.16
C ARG A 48 6.03 -15.92 6.16
N THR A 49 6.84 -16.91 5.76
CA THR A 49 7.89 -16.71 4.75
C THR A 49 7.28 -16.34 3.40
N LEU A 50 6.28 -17.11 2.96
CA LEU A 50 5.53 -16.83 1.72
C LEU A 50 4.76 -15.50 1.80
N ILE A 51 4.15 -15.19 2.95
CA ILE A 51 3.48 -13.90 3.17
C ILE A 51 4.46 -12.74 2.96
N ASN A 52 5.64 -12.80 3.57
CA ASN A 52 6.66 -11.75 3.43
C ASN A 52 7.15 -11.60 1.97
N ILE A 53 7.29 -12.71 1.24
CA ILE A 53 7.63 -12.67 -0.19
C ILE A 53 6.54 -11.93 -0.98
N ILE A 54 5.27 -12.25 -0.75
CA ILE A 54 4.18 -11.55 -1.43
C ILE A 54 4.13 -10.06 -1.07
N LEU A 55 4.35 -9.72 0.20
CA LEU A 55 4.40 -8.31 0.63
C LEU A 55 5.51 -7.55 -0.10
N HIS A 56 6.71 -8.13 -0.18
CA HIS A 56 7.83 -7.58 -0.93
C HIS A 56 7.49 -7.44 -2.42
N GLU A 57 6.93 -8.47 -3.06
CA GLU A 57 6.59 -8.40 -4.49
C GLU A 57 5.48 -7.38 -4.79
N CYS A 58 4.53 -7.19 -3.88
CA CYS A 58 3.44 -6.22 -4.08
C CYS A 58 3.84 -4.78 -3.77
N HIS A 59 4.86 -4.57 -2.93
CA HIS A 59 5.28 -3.26 -2.44
C HIS A 59 6.63 -2.79 -3.03
N ASP A 60 7.67 -3.61 -2.92
CA ASP A 60 9.06 -3.24 -3.22
C ASP A 60 9.51 -3.61 -4.64
N SER A 61 8.80 -4.51 -5.30
CA SER A 61 9.13 -4.92 -6.67
C SER A 61 9.10 -3.73 -7.63
N VAL A 62 10.08 -3.65 -8.53
CA VAL A 62 10.11 -2.65 -9.62
C VAL A 62 8.83 -2.73 -10.46
N ALA A 63 8.26 -3.94 -10.59
CA ALA A 63 7.00 -4.18 -11.30
C ALA A 63 5.77 -3.60 -10.60
N ALA A 64 5.83 -3.30 -9.29
CA ALA A 64 4.73 -2.67 -8.57
C ALA A 64 4.46 -1.25 -9.10
N GLY A 65 5.48 -0.55 -9.58
CA GLY A 65 5.37 0.76 -10.25
C GLY A 65 5.06 1.95 -9.33
N ASN A 66 4.07 1.81 -8.44
CA ASN A 66 3.62 2.87 -7.52
C ASN A 66 3.66 2.44 -6.05
N LEU A 67 4.38 3.21 -5.25
CA LEU A 67 4.53 3.08 -3.79
C LEU A 67 3.37 3.76 -3.04
N SER A 68 2.16 3.23 -3.18
CA SER A 68 1.03 3.63 -2.33
C SER A 68 0.46 2.42 -1.58
N GLU A 69 -0.01 2.67 -0.34
CA GLU A 69 -0.60 1.64 0.51
C GLU A 69 -1.84 1.05 -0.16
N ASP A 70 -2.73 1.90 -0.68
CA ASP A 70 -3.94 1.48 -1.39
C ASP A 70 -3.63 0.57 -2.57
N ARG A 71 -2.60 0.87 -3.35
CA ARG A 71 -2.21 0.04 -4.50
C ARG A 71 -1.61 -1.28 -4.06
N THR A 72 -0.85 -1.28 -2.96
CA THR A 72 -0.30 -2.50 -2.37
C THR A 72 -1.42 -3.40 -1.86
N LEU A 73 -2.43 -2.83 -1.20
CA LEU A 73 -3.64 -3.54 -0.77
C LEU A 73 -4.40 -4.16 -1.95
N GLU A 74 -4.59 -3.42 -3.04
CA GLU A 74 -5.24 -3.93 -4.26
C GLU A 74 -4.49 -5.12 -4.86
N ARG A 75 -3.15 -5.05 -4.95
CA ARG A 75 -2.32 -6.13 -5.50
C ARG A 75 -2.36 -7.38 -4.64
N VAL A 76 -2.19 -7.23 -3.33
CA VAL A 76 -2.24 -8.35 -2.38
C VAL A 76 -3.61 -9.03 -2.45
N LYS A 77 -4.69 -8.25 -2.43
CA LYS A 77 -6.06 -8.75 -2.54
C LYS A 77 -6.32 -9.54 -3.83
N ALA A 78 -5.63 -9.19 -4.92
CA ALA A 78 -5.78 -9.85 -6.21
C ALA A 78 -5.03 -11.19 -6.29
N CYS A 79 -3.91 -11.35 -5.58
CA CYS A 79 -3.07 -12.55 -5.68
C CYS A 79 -3.31 -13.55 -4.55
N SER A 80 -3.55 -13.07 -3.33
CA SER A 80 -3.55 -13.93 -2.15
C SER A 80 -4.43 -13.41 -1.01
N CYS A 81 -4.70 -14.29 -0.06
CA CYS A 81 -5.37 -13.94 1.18
C CYS A 81 -4.74 -14.73 2.34
N TRP A 82 -4.74 -14.13 3.51
CA TRP A 82 -4.41 -14.74 4.80
C TRP A 82 -5.20 -14.03 5.92
N PRO A 83 -5.31 -14.59 7.13
CA PRO A 83 -5.95 -13.90 8.25
C PRO A 83 -5.27 -12.55 8.53
N ASN A 84 -6.05 -11.49 8.71
CA ASN A 84 -5.55 -10.12 8.96
C ASN A 84 -4.60 -9.54 7.88
N TRP A 85 -4.65 -10.04 6.63
CA TRP A 85 -3.78 -9.59 5.54
C TRP A 85 -3.74 -8.07 5.34
N ASN A 86 -4.87 -7.39 5.52
CA ASN A 86 -4.96 -5.95 5.37
C ASN A 86 -4.15 -5.19 6.45
N LYS A 87 -4.10 -5.72 7.67
CA LYS A 87 -3.29 -5.13 8.76
C LYS A 87 -1.80 -5.36 8.50
N ASP A 88 -1.44 -6.58 8.09
CA ASP A 88 -0.05 -6.90 7.74
C ASP A 88 0.47 -6.02 6.60
N VAL A 89 -0.35 -5.75 5.57
CA VAL A 89 0.02 -4.84 4.47
C VAL A 89 0.24 -3.42 4.98
N ALA A 90 -0.67 -2.90 5.81
CA ALA A 90 -0.55 -1.56 6.38
C ALA A 90 0.72 -1.42 7.24
N GLU A 91 0.99 -2.40 8.10
CA GLU A 91 2.21 -2.45 8.92
C GLU A 91 3.47 -2.54 8.06
N TYR A 92 3.46 -3.37 7.01
CA TYR A 92 4.57 -3.46 6.07
C TYR A 92 4.86 -2.11 5.40
N CYS A 93 3.83 -1.45 4.85
CA CYS A 93 3.98 -0.13 4.22
C CYS A 93 4.49 0.91 5.22
N GLN A 94 4.01 0.87 6.47
CA GLN A 94 4.45 1.78 7.53
C GLN A 94 5.90 1.56 7.95
N THR A 95 6.45 0.35 7.85
CA THR A 95 7.87 0.08 8.16
C THR A 95 8.83 0.42 7.01
N CYS A 96 8.32 0.67 5.80
CA CYS A 96 9.16 0.99 4.65
C CYS A 96 9.66 2.44 4.67
N ASP A 97 10.99 2.61 4.81
CA ASP A 97 11.66 3.92 4.80
C ASP A 97 11.40 4.73 3.51
N ILE A 98 11.34 4.05 2.36
CA ILE A 98 11.12 4.69 1.05
C ILE A 98 9.71 5.27 1.01
N PHE A 99 8.72 4.47 1.41
CA PHE A 99 7.33 4.88 1.51
C PHE A 99 7.15 6.04 2.49
N GLN A 100 7.72 5.93 3.69
CA GLN A 100 7.66 7.00 4.70
C GLN A 100 8.25 8.31 4.19
N LYS A 101 9.37 8.26 3.47
CA LYS A 101 10.00 9.47 2.91
C LYS A 101 9.17 10.07 1.78
N ALA A 102 8.61 9.24 0.91
CA ALA A 102 7.78 9.68 -0.22
C ALA A 102 6.42 10.27 0.23
N ASN A 103 5.78 9.66 1.22
CA ASN A 103 4.46 10.04 1.73
C ASN A 103 4.51 10.87 3.01
N ARG A 104 5.66 11.50 3.31
CA ARG A 104 5.74 12.48 4.39
C ARG A 104 4.70 13.58 4.13
N PRO A 105 3.84 13.91 5.10
CA PRO A 105 2.87 14.98 4.92
C PRO A 105 3.60 16.30 4.66
N THR A 106 3.57 16.77 3.41
CA THR A 106 4.27 17.99 2.96
C THR A 106 3.55 19.28 3.35
N GLY A 107 2.50 19.20 4.16
CA GLY A 107 1.77 20.36 4.63
C GLY A 107 2.45 21.01 5.83
N LYS A 108 2.96 22.25 5.67
CA LYS A 108 2.95 23.17 6.82
C LYS A 108 1.52 23.19 7.35
N LYS A 109 1.32 23.11 8.67
CA LYS A 109 -0.01 23.27 9.29
C LYS A 109 -0.73 24.40 8.56
N PHE A 110 -1.89 24.13 7.98
CA PHE A 110 -2.68 25.16 7.27
C PHE A 110 -2.91 26.32 8.25
N LYS A 111 -2.07 27.34 8.14
CA LYS A 111 -2.29 28.61 8.82
C LYS A 111 -3.17 29.42 7.90
N MET A 112 -4.12 30.15 8.47
CA MET A 112 -4.87 31.13 7.72
C MET A 112 -3.89 32.04 6.98
N MET A 113 -4.16 32.29 5.70
CA MET A 113 -3.38 33.22 4.89
C MET A 113 -3.36 34.56 5.63
N ILE A 114 -2.17 35.00 6.03
CA ILE A 114 -2.01 36.28 6.72
C ILE A 114 -2.33 37.36 5.69
N ARG A 115 -3.31 38.21 5.98
CA ARG A 115 -3.53 39.41 5.19
C ARG A 115 -2.35 40.34 5.40
N ILE A 116 -1.62 40.64 4.33
CA ILE A 116 -0.57 41.67 4.34
C ILE A 116 -1.25 43.02 4.61
N GLN A 117 -0.69 43.83 5.50
CA GLN A 117 -1.17 45.18 5.75
C GLN A 117 -0.87 46.04 4.52
N GLU A 118 -1.89 46.73 4.02
CA GLU A 118 -1.72 47.66 2.90
C GLU A 118 -0.83 48.84 3.35
N PRO A 119 0.24 49.18 2.59
CA PRO A 119 1.05 50.35 2.91
C PRO A 119 0.19 51.62 2.84
N LYS A 120 0.36 52.49 3.83
CA LYS A 120 -0.41 53.74 4.00
C LYS A 120 0.17 54.90 3.21
N SER A 121 1.42 54.78 2.74
CA SER A 121 2.14 55.83 2.03
C SER A 121 3.06 55.27 0.94
N PRO A 122 3.38 56.06 -0.12
CA PRO A 122 4.32 55.64 -1.16
C PRO A 122 5.69 55.29 -0.56
N LEU A 123 6.30 54.20 -1.06
CA LEU A 123 7.62 53.70 -0.65
C LEU A 123 7.73 53.17 0.79
N GLU A 124 6.61 52.99 1.51
CA GLU A 124 6.60 52.45 2.87
C GLU A 124 7.10 51.00 2.96
N ILE A 125 6.81 50.19 1.94
CA ILE A 125 7.25 48.80 1.85
C ILE A 125 7.75 48.54 0.44
N ALA A 126 8.99 48.06 0.32
CA ALA A 126 9.57 47.59 -0.92
C ALA A 126 9.94 46.11 -0.79
N HIS A 127 9.35 45.27 -1.64
CA HIS A 127 9.74 43.88 -1.80
C HIS A 127 10.58 43.75 -3.06
N MET A 128 11.80 43.23 -2.92
CA MET A 128 12.68 42.94 -4.05
C MET A 128 12.98 41.46 -4.08
N ASN A 129 12.96 40.87 -5.27
CA ASN A 129 13.40 39.50 -5.52
C ASN A 129 14.51 39.51 -6.58
N TRP A 130 15.34 38.48 -6.55
CA TRP A 130 16.34 38.28 -7.60
C TRP A 130 15.67 37.62 -8.80
N VAL A 131 15.94 38.14 -10.00
CA VAL A 131 15.58 37.48 -11.25
C VAL A 131 16.84 36.76 -11.74
N THR A 132 16.83 35.43 -11.71
CA THR A 132 17.86 34.60 -12.35
C THR A 132 17.46 34.28 -13.78
N ASP A 133 18.43 33.92 -14.63
CA ASP A 133 18.23 33.43 -16.00
C ASP A 133 17.81 34.47 -17.06
N SER A 134 18.31 35.70 -16.95
CA SER A 134 18.25 36.66 -18.05
C SER A 134 19.26 36.30 -19.15
N PRO A 135 18.92 36.46 -20.45
CA PRO A 135 19.87 36.28 -21.55
C PRO A 135 21.11 37.16 -21.36
N PRO A 136 22.31 36.73 -21.82
CA PRO A 136 23.46 37.63 -21.86
C PRO A 136 23.10 38.85 -22.71
N GLY A 137 23.32 40.05 -22.17
CA GLY A 137 23.12 41.30 -22.90
C GLY A 137 24.06 41.33 -24.11
N GLY A 138 23.51 41.59 -25.30
CA GLY A 138 24.29 41.68 -26.52
C GLY A 138 25.10 42.98 -26.56
N ASP A 139 26.36 42.84 -26.95
CA ASP A 139 27.34 43.92 -27.18
C ASP A 139 27.07 44.67 -28.49
#